data_AF-A0A3D4JSQ5-F1
#
_entry.id   AF-A0A3D4JSQ5-F1
#
_cell.length_a   1.000
_cell.length_b   1.000
_cell.length_c   1.000
_cell.angle_alpha   90.00
_cell.angle_beta   90.00
_cell.angle_gamma   90.00
#
_symmetry.space_group_name_H-M   'P 1'
#
loop_
_entity.id
_entity.type
_entity.pdbx_description
1 polymer ?
#
loop_
_entity_poly.entity_id
_entity_poly.type
_entity_poly.pdbx_seq_one_letter_code
_entity_poly.pdbx_strand_id
1 'polypeptide(L)'
;IFVMNSIATKNAKVSPRWQTIGWGTLLAVLALILLNAGGLAALQSMTLITALPFSIIMLLFLVSLTKGLMVDKNYYDKDFSSTTVPWSGEQWKDRLRQIASFNDAASTHRYIETTAKQAFGELLSEFAVNGIDAKLNYGENPERIEIEIRYDLINNFIYGVRSESKIVSEYLLNEDNLPDAEENLVYFPKSYFGDNRDGYDVKLFTKNELISDVLKHYDRFINIISEEKNTMFISSDSNHRFK
;
A
#
# COMPACT_ATOMS: atom_id res chain seq x y z
N ILE A 1 -22.43 -1.89 35.80
CA ILE A 1 -23.58 -2.76 35.41
C ILE A 1 -23.79 -2.76 33.90
N PHE A 2 -24.01 -1.61 33.23
CA PHE A 2 -24.25 -1.55 31.78
C PHE A 2 -23.14 -2.16 30.90
N VAL A 3 -21.86 -1.87 31.19
CA VAL A 3 -20.72 -2.45 30.47
C VAL A 3 -20.71 -3.98 30.57
N MET A 4 -20.97 -4.52 31.77
CA MET A 4 -20.97 -5.96 32.03
C MET A 4 -22.12 -6.67 31.30
N ASN A 5 -23.30 -6.04 31.22
CA ASN A 5 -24.41 -6.50 30.39
C ASN A 5 -24.07 -6.49 28.90
N SER A 6 -23.45 -5.42 28.41
CA SER A 6 -23.02 -5.33 27.00
C SER A 6 -22.04 -6.45 26.66
N ILE A 7 -21.02 -6.70 27.49
CA ILE A 7 -20.06 -7.79 27.28
C ILE A 7 -20.76 -9.17 27.32
N ALA A 8 -21.62 -9.42 28.32
CA ALA A 8 -22.33 -10.69 28.48
C ALA A 8 -23.33 -10.98 27.34
N THR A 9 -23.87 -9.94 26.71
CA THR A 9 -24.84 -10.05 25.60
C THR A 9 -24.20 -9.89 24.22
N LYS A 10 -22.86 -9.90 24.12
CA LYS A 10 -22.12 -9.66 22.86
C LYS A 10 -22.55 -8.35 22.17
N ASN A 11 -22.71 -7.31 22.98
CA ASN A 11 -23.10 -5.96 22.58
C ASN A 11 -24.51 -5.86 21.94
N ALA A 12 -25.48 -6.64 22.45
CA ALA A 12 -26.87 -6.56 21.99
C ALA A 12 -27.50 -5.19 22.30
N LYS A 13 -28.36 -4.70 21.37
CA LYS A 13 -29.02 -3.38 21.48
C LYS A 13 -29.87 -3.19 22.75
N VAL A 14 -30.43 -4.28 23.29
CA VAL A 14 -31.23 -4.26 24.52
C VAL A 14 -30.81 -5.45 25.40
N SER A 15 -30.24 -5.17 26.57
CA SER A 15 -29.90 -6.20 27.55
C SER A 15 -31.13 -6.58 28.39
N PRO A 16 -31.33 -7.87 28.72
CA PRO A 16 -32.43 -8.31 29.58
C PRO A 16 -32.43 -7.62 30.95
N ARG A 17 -33.57 -7.08 31.38
CA ARG A 17 -33.69 -6.32 32.64
C ARG A 17 -33.32 -7.16 33.88
N TRP A 18 -33.56 -8.47 33.85
CA TRP A 18 -33.21 -9.38 34.95
C TRP A 18 -31.69 -9.51 35.15
N GLN A 19 -30.89 -9.41 34.08
CA GLN A 19 -29.41 -9.42 34.18
C GLN A 19 -28.90 -8.18 34.91
N THR A 20 -29.47 -7.00 34.64
CA THR A 20 -29.14 -5.75 35.33
C THR A 20 -29.37 -5.87 36.84
N ILE A 21 -30.51 -6.45 37.23
CA ILE A 21 -30.85 -6.67 38.64
C ILE A 21 -29.88 -7.68 39.27
N GLY A 22 -29.61 -8.80 38.59
CA GLY A 22 -28.66 -9.81 39.07
C GLY A 22 -27.26 -9.25 39.32
N TRP A 23 -26.72 -8.47 38.38
CA TRP A 23 -25.43 -7.81 38.56
C TRP A 23 -25.42 -6.75 39.66
N GLY A 24 -26.52 -6.02 39.82
CA GLY A 24 -26.68 -5.04 40.91
C GLY A 24 -26.68 -5.71 42.29
N THR A 25 -27.44 -6.79 42.45
CA THR A 25 -27.48 -7.57 43.70
C THR A 25 -26.12 -8.21 44.00
N LEU A 26 -25.45 -8.77 43.00
CA LEU A 26 -24.13 -9.39 43.17
C LEU A 26 -23.10 -8.36 43.66
N LEU A 27 -23.08 -7.16 43.08
CA LEU A 27 -22.18 -6.08 43.52
C LEU A 27 -22.50 -5.61 44.95
N ALA A 28 -23.77 -5.49 45.32
CA ALA A 28 -24.17 -5.10 46.67
C ALA A 28 -23.76 -6.15 47.73
N VAL A 29 -23.96 -7.43 47.43
CA VAL A 29 -23.54 -8.54 48.31
C VAL A 29 -22.02 -8.58 48.43
N LEU A 30 -21.29 -8.44 47.31
CA LEU A 30 -19.83 -8.41 47.31
C LEU A 30 -19.29 -7.27 48.18
N ALA A 31 -19.89 -6.07 48.06
CA ALA A 31 -19.52 -4.91 48.87
C ALA A 31 -19.73 -5.14 50.38
N LEU A 32 -20.84 -5.78 50.78
CA LEU A 32 -21.11 -6.13 52.18
C LEU A 32 -20.09 -7.15 52.72
N ILE A 33 -19.74 -8.16 51.93
CA ILE A 33 -18.73 -9.17 52.30
C ILE A 33 -17.36 -8.51 52.47
N LEU A 34 -16.96 -7.65 51.54
CA LEU A 34 -15.69 -6.92 51.59
C LEU A 34 -15.60 -5.97 52.78
N LEU A 35 -16.71 -5.31 53.13
CA LEU A 35 -16.78 -4.46 54.32
C LEU A 35 -16.54 -5.28 55.61
N ASN A 36 -17.07 -6.50 55.66
CA ASN A 36 -16.91 -7.40 56.81
C ASN A 36 -15.51 -8.07 56.87
N ALA A 37 -14.91 -8.39 55.72
CA ALA A 37 -13.67 -9.17 55.63
C ALA A 37 -12.37 -8.38 55.92
N GLY A 38 -12.46 -7.09 56.28
CA GLY A 38 -11.29 -6.24 56.55
C GLY A 38 -11.27 -4.92 55.79
N GLY A 39 -12.36 -4.57 55.10
CA GLY A 39 -12.57 -3.24 54.53
C GLY A 39 -11.56 -2.90 53.43
N LEU A 40 -10.89 -1.74 53.57
CA LEU A 40 -10.07 -1.14 52.51
C LEU A 40 -8.82 -1.96 52.15
N ALA A 41 -8.16 -2.58 53.13
CA ALA A 41 -6.92 -3.32 52.91
C ALA A 41 -7.16 -4.62 52.11
N ALA A 42 -8.27 -5.31 52.40
CA ALA A 42 -8.69 -6.49 51.64
C ALA A 42 -9.04 -6.12 50.19
N LEU A 43 -9.74 -5.01 49.98
CA LEU A 43 -10.10 -4.51 48.65
C LEU A 43 -8.88 -4.14 47.81
N GLN A 44 -7.88 -3.46 48.41
CA GLN A 44 -6.65 -3.09 47.72
C GLN A 44 -5.84 -4.31 47.27
N SER A 45 -5.68 -5.29 48.16
CA SER A 45 -4.94 -6.53 47.86
C SER A 45 -5.61 -7.31 46.73
N MET A 46 -6.93 -7.44 46.78
CA MET A 46 -7.71 -8.10 45.72
C MET A 46 -7.59 -7.36 44.39
N THR A 47 -7.67 -6.02 44.41
CA THR A 47 -7.52 -5.19 43.21
C THR A 47 -6.15 -5.42 42.56
N LEU A 48 -5.08 -5.45 43.36
CA LEU A 48 -3.72 -5.66 42.86
C LEU A 48 -3.55 -7.05 42.22
N ILE A 49 -4.09 -8.09 42.84
CA ILE A 49 -4.08 -9.46 42.29
C ILE A 49 -4.87 -9.53 40.98
N THR A 50 -6.03 -8.86 40.89
CA THR A 50 -6.85 -8.85 39.66
C THR A 50 -6.30 -7.96 38.56
N ALA A 51 -5.54 -6.91 38.90
CA ALA A 51 -4.95 -5.99 37.93
C ALA A 51 -3.83 -6.66 37.14
N LEU A 52 -3.03 -7.53 37.78
CA LEU A 52 -1.89 -8.18 37.15
C LEU A 52 -2.24 -8.98 35.86
N PRO A 53 -3.22 -9.91 35.85
CA PRO A 53 -3.60 -10.61 34.62
C PRO A 53 -4.23 -9.66 33.59
N PHE A 54 -4.96 -8.63 34.04
CA PHE A 54 -5.52 -7.62 33.14
C PHE A 54 -4.42 -6.78 32.46
N SER A 55 -3.32 -6.48 33.14
CA SER A 55 -2.16 -5.80 32.56
C SER A 55 -1.53 -6.60 31.41
N ILE A 56 -1.49 -7.94 31.51
CA ILE A 56 -0.99 -8.79 30.41
C ILE A 56 -1.90 -8.64 29.17
N ILE A 57 -3.22 -8.65 29.36
CA ILE A 57 -4.19 -8.45 28.27
C ILE A 57 -4.00 -7.06 27.64
N MET A 58 -3.81 -6.02 28.46
CA MET A 58 -3.55 -4.66 27.98
C MET A 58 -2.26 -4.55 27.15
N LEU A 59 -1.19 -5.26 27.54
CA LEU A 59 0.05 -5.32 26.75
C LEU A 59 -0.17 -6.02 25.40
N LEU A 60 -0.88 -7.15 25.38
CA LEU A 60 -1.24 -7.83 24.12
C LEU A 60 -2.11 -6.95 23.21
N PHE A 61 -3.03 -6.19 23.81
CA PHE A 61 -3.85 -5.23 23.08
C PHE A 61 -3.00 -4.12 22.45
N LEU A 62 -2.04 -3.53 23.19
CA LEU A 62 -1.12 -2.53 22.65
C LEU A 62 -0.28 -3.07 21.49
N VAL A 63 0.24 -4.30 21.60
CA VAL A 63 1.00 -4.94 20.51
C VAL A 63 0.11 -5.21 19.30
N SER A 64 -1.13 -5.64 19.51
CA SER A 64 -2.06 -5.92 18.41
C SER A 64 -2.51 -4.64 17.71
N LEU A 65 -2.76 -3.58 18.49
CA LEU A 65 -3.14 -2.27 17.97
C LEU A 65 -2.00 -1.64 17.17
N THR A 66 -0.76 -1.67 17.70
CA THR A 66 0.41 -1.16 16.98
C THR A 66 0.68 -1.92 15.69
N LYS A 67 0.53 -3.26 15.69
CA LYS A 67 0.59 -4.06 14.46
C LYS A 67 -0.50 -3.66 13.46
N GLY A 68 -1.74 -3.50 13.92
CA GLY A 68 -2.84 -3.05 13.06
C GLY A 68 -2.58 -1.67 12.48
N LEU A 69 -2.10 -0.74 13.29
CA LEU A 69 -1.77 0.63 12.87
C LEU A 69 -0.56 0.68 11.93
N MET A 70 0.38 -0.25 12.06
CA MET A 70 1.51 -0.36 11.13
C MET A 70 1.08 -0.92 9.77
N VAL A 71 0.15 -1.87 9.74
CA VAL A 71 -0.48 -2.33 8.49
C VAL A 71 -1.26 -1.19 7.83
N ASP A 72 -2.01 -0.44 8.62
CA ASP A 72 -2.79 0.71 8.16
C ASP A 72 -1.88 1.82 7.62
N LYS A 73 -0.81 2.15 8.35
CA LYS A 73 0.24 3.02 7.85
C LYS A 73 0.76 2.49 6.52
N ASN A 74 1.20 1.25 6.40
CA ASN A 74 1.71 0.73 5.12
C ASN A 74 0.67 0.76 3.98
N TYR A 75 -0.62 0.72 4.28
CA TYR A 75 -1.69 0.83 3.30
C TYR A 75 -1.90 2.28 2.83
N TYR A 76 -1.81 3.26 3.74
CA TYR A 76 -1.96 4.69 3.46
C TYR A 76 -0.65 5.42 3.06
N ASP A 77 0.50 4.85 3.43
CA ASP A 77 1.87 5.28 3.10
C ASP A 77 2.32 4.65 1.77
N LYS A 78 1.38 4.12 0.98
CA LYS A 78 1.57 3.97 -0.47
C LYS A 78 1.59 5.37 -1.06
N ASP A 79 2.71 6.03 -0.84
CA ASP A 79 3.07 7.31 -1.40
C ASP A 79 2.63 7.33 -2.87
N PHE A 80 1.78 8.30 -3.21
CA PHE A 80 1.77 8.83 -4.56
C PHE A 80 3.23 9.10 -4.91
N SER A 81 3.81 8.28 -5.81
CA SER A 81 5.21 8.29 -6.22
C SER A 81 5.90 9.61 -5.88
N SER A 82 6.62 9.63 -4.75
CA SER A 82 7.33 10.82 -4.27
C SER A 82 8.44 11.23 -5.24
N THR A 83 8.70 10.42 -6.27
CA THR A 83 9.77 10.63 -7.21
C THR A 83 9.42 11.51 -8.39
N THR A 84 8.19 12.00 -8.65
CA THR A 84 7.99 12.77 -9.90
C THR A 84 6.95 13.88 -9.99
N VAL A 85 6.37 14.38 -8.89
CA VAL A 85 5.36 15.44 -9.05
C VAL A 85 5.84 16.82 -8.58
N PRO A 86 6.32 17.70 -9.48
CA PRO A 86 5.94 19.08 -9.35
C PRO A 86 4.47 19.14 -9.79
N TRP A 87 3.54 19.08 -8.83
CA TRP A 87 2.13 19.43 -9.06
C TRP A 87 2.09 20.94 -9.38
N SER A 88 2.59 21.35 -10.54
CA SER A 88 2.41 22.70 -11.01
C SER A 88 0.94 22.87 -11.30
N GLY A 89 0.31 23.86 -10.66
CA GLY A 89 -1.10 24.16 -10.86
C GLY A 89 -1.43 24.60 -12.29
N GLU A 90 -0.47 24.65 -13.22
CA GLU A 90 -0.69 25.09 -14.59
C GLU A 90 -1.50 24.06 -15.41
N GLN A 91 -1.39 22.77 -15.11
CA GLN A 91 -2.01 21.68 -15.90
C GLN A 91 -3.13 20.93 -15.16
N TRP A 92 -3.69 21.50 -14.09
CA TRP A 92 -4.69 20.80 -13.26
C TRP A 92 -5.94 20.37 -14.04
N LYS A 93 -6.33 21.11 -15.08
CA LYS A 93 -7.50 20.80 -15.92
C LYS A 93 -7.28 19.55 -16.77
N ASP A 94 -6.10 19.41 -17.38
CA ASP A 94 -5.76 18.24 -18.19
C ASP A 94 -5.57 17.00 -17.31
N ARG A 95 -5.01 17.17 -16.11
CA ARG A 95 -4.96 16.10 -15.11
C ARG A 95 -6.34 15.68 -14.62
N LEU A 96 -7.25 16.64 -14.37
CA LEU A 96 -8.63 16.31 -13.98
C LEU A 96 -9.34 15.53 -15.09
N ARG A 97 -9.15 15.92 -16.36
CA ARG A 97 -9.66 15.17 -17.50
C ARG A 97 -9.11 13.74 -17.52
N GLN A 98 -7.81 13.59 -17.29
CA GLN A 98 -7.15 12.29 -17.23
C GLN A 98 -7.68 11.44 -16.06
N ILE A 99 -7.90 12.02 -14.87
CA ILE A 99 -8.51 11.33 -13.73
C ILE A 99 -9.92 10.85 -14.07
N ALA A 100 -10.72 11.69 -14.72
CA ALA A 100 -12.09 11.37 -15.08
C ALA A 100 -12.19 10.34 -16.22
N SER A 101 -11.24 10.32 -17.15
CA SER A 101 -11.29 9.46 -18.34
C SER A 101 -10.67 8.07 -18.15
N PHE A 102 -9.85 7.87 -17.12
CA PHE A 102 -8.97 6.71 -17.01
C PHE A 102 -9.57 5.61 -16.13
N ASN A 103 -10.49 4.81 -16.68
CA ASN A 103 -11.11 3.70 -15.94
C ASN A 103 -11.26 2.40 -16.73
N ASP A 104 -10.81 2.34 -17.99
CA ASP A 104 -10.96 1.17 -18.85
C ASP A 104 -9.61 0.60 -19.35
N ALA A 105 -9.65 -0.66 -19.78
CA ALA A 105 -8.51 -1.33 -20.37
C ALA A 105 -7.99 -0.60 -21.62
N ALA A 106 -8.87 0.03 -22.41
CA ALA A 106 -8.47 0.71 -23.64
C ALA A 106 -7.74 2.04 -23.36
N SER A 107 -8.05 2.76 -22.29
CA SER A 107 -7.24 3.92 -21.87
C SER A 107 -5.85 3.51 -21.40
N THR A 108 -5.73 2.37 -20.70
CA THR A 108 -4.43 1.82 -20.30
C THR A 108 -3.59 1.44 -21.50
N HIS A 109 -4.18 0.73 -22.46
CA HIS A 109 -3.53 0.37 -23.73
C HIS A 109 -3.05 1.62 -24.48
N ARG A 110 -3.93 2.62 -24.64
CA ARG A 110 -3.60 3.87 -25.31
C ARG A 110 -2.45 4.59 -24.62
N TYR A 111 -2.39 4.60 -23.29
CA TYR A 111 -1.31 5.22 -22.54
C TYR A 111 0.04 4.56 -22.81
N ILE A 112 0.07 3.21 -22.83
CA ILE A 112 1.28 2.44 -23.11
C ILE A 112 1.74 2.68 -24.56
N GLU A 113 0.83 2.62 -25.53
CA GLU A 113 1.17 2.76 -26.94
C GLU A 113 1.53 4.20 -27.35
N THR A 114 0.97 5.22 -26.69
CA THR A 114 1.23 6.63 -27.00
C THR A 114 2.27 7.24 -26.07
N THR A 115 1.89 7.55 -24.82
CA THR A 115 2.73 8.29 -23.87
C THR A 115 4.00 7.51 -23.50
N ALA A 116 3.88 6.24 -23.10
CA ALA A 116 5.03 5.46 -22.65
C ALA A 116 6.00 5.15 -23.81
N LYS A 117 5.47 4.75 -24.97
CA LYS A 117 6.28 4.51 -26.18
C LYS A 117 7.03 5.75 -26.65
N GLN A 118 6.38 6.92 -26.66
CA GLN A 118 7.05 8.18 -27.00
C GLN A 118 8.14 8.54 -25.99
N ALA A 119 7.86 8.42 -24.70
CA ALA A 119 8.82 8.71 -23.64
C ALA A 119 10.07 7.81 -23.72
N PHE A 120 9.87 6.50 -23.89
CA PHE A 120 10.98 5.55 -23.98
C PHE A 120 11.74 5.67 -25.29
N GLY A 121 11.08 6.03 -26.41
CA GLY A 121 11.77 6.31 -27.67
C GLY A 121 12.68 7.53 -27.61
N GLU A 122 12.25 8.59 -26.92
CA GLU A 122 13.08 9.78 -26.67
C GLU A 122 14.27 9.45 -25.77
N LEU A 123 14.05 8.73 -24.67
CA LEU A 123 15.10 8.24 -23.79
C LEU A 123 16.11 7.34 -24.52
N LEU A 124 15.65 6.42 -25.36
CA LEU A 124 16.52 5.53 -26.14
C LEU A 124 17.47 6.32 -27.04
N SER A 125 16.95 7.37 -27.68
CA SER A 125 17.73 8.25 -28.57
C SER A 125 18.78 9.04 -27.77
N GLU A 126 18.38 9.63 -26.64
CA GLU A 126 19.28 10.38 -25.76
C GLU A 126 20.34 9.49 -25.09
N PHE A 127 19.98 8.27 -24.66
CA PHE A 127 20.95 7.32 -24.11
C PHE A 127 22.01 6.93 -25.15
N ALA A 128 21.61 6.68 -26.41
CA ALA A 128 22.55 6.38 -27.48
C ALA A 128 23.53 7.53 -27.75
N VAL A 129 23.07 8.79 -27.72
CA VAL A 129 23.93 9.98 -27.85
C VAL A 129 24.95 10.07 -26.71
N ASN A 130 24.58 9.64 -25.51
CA ASN A 130 25.46 9.61 -24.34
C ASN A 130 26.28 8.30 -24.21
N GLY A 131 26.29 7.44 -25.24
CA GLY A 131 27.08 6.21 -25.27
C GLY A 131 26.55 5.07 -24.41
N ILE A 132 25.27 5.12 -24.01
CA ILE A 132 24.60 4.08 -23.22
C ILE A 132 23.80 3.17 -24.17
N ASP A 133 24.14 1.87 -24.21
CA ASP A 133 23.41 0.86 -24.99
C ASP A 133 22.12 0.45 -24.26
N ALA A 134 21.05 1.20 -24.53
CA ALA A 134 19.70 0.89 -24.09
C ALA A 134 18.93 0.14 -25.18
N LYS A 135 18.03 -0.75 -24.79
CA LYS A 135 17.11 -1.47 -25.66
C LYS A 135 15.69 -1.31 -25.16
N LEU A 136 14.74 -1.43 -26.07
CA LEU A 136 13.33 -1.33 -25.76
C LEU A 136 12.67 -2.67 -26.07
N ASN A 137 12.11 -3.31 -25.04
CA ASN A 137 11.42 -4.58 -25.17
C ASN A 137 9.91 -4.37 -25.04
N TYR A 138 9.14 -5.16 -25.79
CA TYR A 138 7.69 -5.17 -25.75
C TYR A 138 7.20 -6.55 -25.30
N GLY A 139 6.05 -6.59 -24.63
CA GLY A 139 5.35 -7.83 -24.34
C GLY A 139 3.85 -7.64 -24.44
N GLU A 140 3.13 -8.69 -24.85
CA GLU A 140 1.71 -8.60 -25.21
C GLU A 140 0.76 -9.18 -24.15
N ASN A 141 1.26 -9.91 -23.15
CA ASN A 141 0.40 -10.55 -22.15
C ASN A 141 1.07 -10.69 -20.75
N PRO A 142 0.84 -9.75 -19.81
CA PRO A 142 0.15 -8.48 -19.99
C PRO A 142 0.92 -7.53 -20.92
N GLU A 143 0.21 -6.59 -21.55
CA GLU A 143 0.83 -5.55 -22.36
C GLU A 143 1.87 -4.78 -21.54
N ARG A 144 3.10 -4.73 -22.02
CA ARG A 144 4.20 -4.05 -21.36
C ARG A 144 5.18 -3.46 -22.36
N ILE A 145 5.79 -2.37 -21.94
CA ILE A 145 6.91 -1.74 -22.59
C ILE A 145 7.99 -1.50 -21.54
N GLU A 146 9.24 -1.80 -21.84
CA GLU A 146 10.37 -1.60 -20.93
C GLU A 146 11.60 -1.09 -21.66
N ILE A 147 12.39 -0.30 -20.93
CA ILE A 147 13.74 0.08 -21.31
C ILE A 147 14.73 -0.75 -20.49
N GLU A 148 15.66 -1.39 -21.18
CA GLU A 148 16.68 -2.26 -20.60
C GLU A 148 18.07 -1.72 -20.97
N ILE A 149 18.92 -1.50 -19.95
CA ILE A 149 20.35 -1.20 -20.14
C ILE A 149 21.12 -2.40 -19.63
N ARG A 150 21.88 -3.04 -20.53
CA ARG A 150 22.62 -4.26 -20.23
C ARG A 150 23.95 -3.95 -19.59
N TYR A 151 24.30 -4.71 -18.56
CA TYR A 151 25.61 -4.68 -17.94
C TYR A 151 26.20 -6.09 -17.86
N ASP A 152 27.51 -6.22 -18.04
CA ASP A 152 28.15 -7.55 -18.09
C ASP A 152 28.42 -8.15 -16.71
N LEU A 153 28.75 -7.30 -15.73
CA LEU A 153 29.19 -7.71 -14.39
C LEU A 153 28.10 -7.57 -13.33
N ILE A 154 27.02 -6.87 -13.65
CA ILE A 154 25.97 -6.47 -12.71
C ILE A 154 24.59 -6.70 -13.34
N ASN A 155 23.55 -6.68 -12.52
CA ASN A 155 22.17 -6.82 -13.02
C ASN A 155 21.83 -5.70 -14.02
N ASN A 156 21.05 -6.05 -15.05
CA ASN A 156 20.57 -5.07 -16.03
C ASN A 156 19.66 -4.05 -15.34
N PHE A 157 19.77 -2.80 -15.75
CA PHE A 157 18.79 -1.80 -15.37
C PHE A 157 17.55 -1.99 -16.22
N ILE A 158 16.41 -2.28 -15.60
CA ILE A 158 15.12 -2.43 -16.26
C ILE A 158 14.13 -1.48 -15.60
N TYR A 159 13.50 -0.64 -16.41
CA TYR A 159 12.33 0.14 -16.05
C TYR A 159 11.25 -0.12 -17.08
N GLY A 160 10.06 -0.53 -16.65
CA GLY A 160 8.95 -0.76 -17.57
C GLY A 160 7.62 -0.29 -17.03
N VAL A 161 6.65 -0.20 -17.94
CA VAL A 161 5.24 0.04 -17.65
C VAL A 161 4.45 -1.12 -18.21
N ARG A 162 3.59 -1.72 -17.39
CA ARG A 162 2.71 -2.83 -17.77
C ARG A 162 1.26 -2.52 -17.44
N SER A 163 0.34 -3.11 -18.18
CA SER A 163 -1.08 -3.11 -17.84
C SER A 163 -1.33 -4.04 -16.65
N GLU A 164 -1.96 -3.53 -15.59
CA GLU A 164 -2.33 -4.29 -14.40
C GLU A 164 -3.80 -4.02 -14.04
N SER A 165 -4.49 -5.02 -13.50
CA SER A 165 -5.89 -4.89 -13.09
C SER A 165 -6.04 -5.01 -11.58
N LYS A 166 -7.00 -4.28 -11.01
CA LYS A 166 -7.40 -4.38 -9.60
C LYS A 166 -8.90 -4.56 -9.46
N ILE A 167 -9.30 -5.39 -8.50
CA ILE A 167 -10.70 -5.55 -8.13
C ILE A 167 -11.14 -4.32 -7.33
N VAL A 168 -12.23 -3.69 -7.74
CA VAL A 168 -12.84 -2.56 -7.06
C VAL A 168 -13.98 -3.04 -6.17
N SER A 169 -14.13 -2.43 -5.00
CA SER A 169 -15.16 -2.77 -4.02
C SER A 169 -16.56 -2.55 -4.57
N GLU A 170 -17.51 -3.44 -4.23
CA GLU A 170 -18.92 -3.31 -4.61
C GLU A 170 -19.56 -1.99 -4.14
N TYR A 171 -19.06 -1.39 -3.06
CA TYR A 171 -19.51 -0.09 -2.57
C TYR A 171 -19.25 1.06 -3.55
N LEU A 172 -18.22 0.93 -4.40
CA LEU A 172 -17.89 1.94 -5.42
C LEU A 172 -18.70 1.72 -6.71
N LEU A 173 -19.33 0.56 -6.91
CA LEU A 173 -20.15 0.31 -8.11
C LEU A 173 -21.50 1.04 -8.10
N ASN A 174 -21.96 1.49 -6.92
CA ASN A 174 -23.26 2.13 -6.72
C ASN A 174 -23.20 3.66 -6.63
N GLU A 175 -22.06 4.27 -6.96
CA GLU A 175 -21.88 5.72 -6.94
C GLU A 175 -22.10 6.29 -8.35
N ASP A 176 -23.07 7.20 -8.49
CA ASP A 176 -23.40 7.89 -9.75
C ASP A 176 -22.21 8.70 -10.33
N ASN A 177 -21.18 8.97 -9.53
CA ASN A 177 -20.00 9.73 -9.90
C ASN A 177 -18.80 8.85 -10.34
N LEU A 178 -18.94 7.52 -10.37
CA LEU A 178 -17.88 6.64 -10.85
C LEU A 178 -18.07 6.30 -12.34
N PRO A 179 -17.04 6.51 -13.17
CA PRO A 179 -17.13 6.17 -14.59
C PRO A 179 -17.32 4.67 -14.79
N ASP A 180 -18.17 4.33 -15.76
CA ASP A 180 -18.62 2.99 -16.14
C ASP A 180 -17.52 1.92 -16.00
N ALA A 181 -17.56 1.15 -14.91
CA ALA A 181 -16.75 -0.05 -14.75
C ALA A 181 -17.65 -1.22 -15.15
N GLU A 182 -17.57 -1.64 -16.42
CA GLU A 182 -18.37 -2.75 -16.99
C GLU A 182 -18.17 -4.07 -16.21
N GLU A 183 -17.03 -4.19 -15.51
CA GLU A 183 -16.69 -5.30 -14.64
C GLU A 183 -16.09 -4.74 -13.33
N ASN A 184 -16.09 -5.50 -12.23
CA ASN A 184 -15.45 -5.11 -10.96
C ASN A 184 -13.91 -4.95 -11.07
N LEU A 185 -13.36 -4.83 -12.28
CA LEU A 185 -11.95 -4.74 -12.61
C LEU A 185 -11.65 -3.38 -13.22
N VAL A 186 -10.75 -2.64 -12.58
CA VAL A 186 -10.17 -1.42 -13.15
C VAL A 186 -8.75 -1.71 -13.60
N TYR A 187 -8.44 -1.32 -14.83
CA TYR A 187 -7.11 -1.43 -15.43
C TYR A 187 -6.31 -0.14 -15.24
N PHE A 188 -5.02 -0.26 -14.98
CA PHE A 188 -4.12 0.87 -14.86
C PHE A 188 -2.68 0.51 -15.28
N PRO A 189 -1.92 1.49 -15.83
CA PRO A 189 -0.52 1.31 -16.17
C PRO A 189 0.30 1.37 -14.88
N LYS A 190 0.96 0.27 -14.56
CA LYS A 190 1.83 0.14 -13.40
C LYS A 190 3.29 0.07 -13.83
N SER A 191 4.13 0.90 -13.21
CA SER A 191 5.58 0.77 -13.36
C SER A 191 6.08 -0.55 -12.76
N TYR A 192 7.22 -1.04 -13.23
CA TYR A 192 7.95 -2.15 -12.62
C TYR A 192 9.44 -2.01 -12.89
N PHE A 193 10.23 -2.70 -12.07
CA PHE A 193 11.68 -2.57 -12.04
C PHE A 193 12.35 -3.95 -12.07
N GLY A 194 13.54 -4.04 -12.65
CA GLY A 194 14.33 -5.28 -12.71
C GLY A 194 14.76 -5.83 -11.35
N ASP A 195 14.74 -5.00 -10.30
CA ASP A 195 15.11 -5.35 -8.92
C ASP A 195 13.89 -5.83 -8.07
N ASN A 196 12.78 -6.15 -8.73
CA ASN A 196 11.59 -6.75 -8.12
C ASN A 196 10.91 -5.88 -7.04
N ARG A 197 11.20 -4.57 -7.02
CA ARG A 197 10.49 -3.58 -6.21
C ARG A 197 9.05 -3.40 -6.67
N ASP A 198 8.19 -3.04 -5.72
CA ASP A 198 6.83 -2.63 -6.05
C ASP A 198 6.85 -1.34 -6.86
N GLY A 199 6.25 -1.39 -8.05
CA GLY A 199 5.95 -0.21 -8.82
C GLY A 199 4.57 0.37 -8.51
N TYR A 200 4.25 1.47 -9.18
CA TYR A 200 3.12 2.33 -8.88
C TYR A 200 2.35 2.72 -10.13
N ASP A 201 1.15 3.26 -9.92
CA ASP A 201 0.28 3.78 -10.96
C ASP A 201 0.91 5.03 -11.60
N VAL A 202 1.26 4.93 -12.89
CA VAL A 202 1.84 6.03 -13.68
C VAL A 202 0.80 6.72 -14.56
N LYS A 203 -0.49 6.42 -14.40
CA LYS A 203 -1.54 6.91 -15.31
C LYS A 203 -1.60 8.42 -15.45
N LEU A 204 -1.13 9.19 -14.45
CA LEU A 204 -1.17 10.65 -14.43
C LEU A 204 0.14 11.30 -14.90
N PHE A 205 1.13 10.49 -15.28
CA PHE A 205 2.40 11.01 -15.75
C PHE A 205 2.26 11.43 -17.19
N THR A 206 2.64 12.68 -17.47
CA THR A 206 2.93 13.12 -18.82
C THR A 206 4.18 12.42 -19.35
N LYS A 207 4.42 12.51 -20.66
CA LYS A 207 5.63 12.01 -21.31
C LYS A 207 6.90 12.46 -20.57
N ASN A 208 7.02 13.76 -20.28
CA ASN A 208 8.21 14.35 -19.65
C ASN A 208 8.36 13.92 -18.19
N GLU A 209 7.26 13.74 -17.46
CA GLU A 209 7.29 13.21 -16.09
C GLU A 209 7.75 11.76 -16.09
N LEU A 210 7.25 10.92 -17.01
CA LEU A 210 7.72 9.55 -17.15
C LEU A 210 9.22 9.50 -17.49
N ILE A 211 9.71 10.38 -18.36
CA ILE A 211 11.15 10.52 -18.64
C ILE A 211 11.93 10.88 -17.38
N SER A 212 11.48 11.90 -16.64
CA SER A 212 12.13 12.33 -15.39
C SER A 212 12.17 11.20 -14.35
N ASP A 213 11.11 10.38 -14.30
CA ASP A 213 11.01 9.25 -13.39
C ASP A 213 12.05 8.17 -13.72
N VAL A 214 12.15 7.78 -14.99
CA VAL A 214 13.17 6.83 -15.46
C VAL A 214 14.57 7.32 -15.12
N LEU A 215 14.86 8.61 -15.37
CA LEU A 215 16.17 9.20 -15.07
C LEU A 215 16.51 9.17 -13.57
N LYS A 216 15.54 9.42 -12.69
CA LYS A 216 15.75 9.31 -11.22
C LYS A 216 16.04 7.88 -10.79
N HIS A 217 15.34 6.91 -11.38
CA HIS A 217 15.61 5.49 -11.13
C HIS A 217 16.96 5.05 -11.67
N TYR A 218 17.36 5.57 -12.83
CA TYR A 218 18.67 5.33 -13.41
C TYR A 218 19.79 5.92 -12.55
N ASP A 219 19.68 7.18 -12.12
CA ASP A 219 20.64 7.81 -11.20
C ASP A 219 20.78 7.03 -9.89
N ARG A 220 19.64 6.61 -9.30
CA ARG A 220 19.64 5.73 -8.13
C ARG A 220 20.38 4.42 -8.38
N PHE A 221 20.15 3.79 -9.53
CA PHE A 221 20.83 2.54 -9.89
C PHE A 221 22.35 2.74 -9.96
N ILE A 222 22.82 3.81 -10.63
CA ILE A 222 24.24 4.16 -10.72
C ILE A 222 24.84 4.43 -9.33
N ASN A 223 24.14 5.16 -8.46
CA ASN A 223 24.59 5.43 -7.10
C ASN A 223 24.74 4.15 -6.27
N ILE A 224 23.81 3.20 -6.39
CA ILE A 224 23.87 1.92 -5.67
C ILE A 224 25.08 1.08 -6.13
N ILE A 225 25.35 1.02 -7.44
CA ILE A 225 26.43 0.18 -7.98
C ILE A 225 27.82 0.78 -7.75
N SER A 226 27.92 2.10 -7.57
CA SER A 226 29.18 2.80 -7.33
C SER A 226 29.66 2.73 -5.87
N GLU A 227 28.77 2.42 -4.92
CA GLU A 227 29.15 2.20 -3.52
C GLU A 227 29.78 0.82 -3.30
N GLU A 228 31.05 0.81 -2.90
CA GLU A 228 31.88 -0.40 -2.64
C GLU A 228 31.22 -1.42 -1.70
N LYS A 229 30.36 -0.96 -0.79
CA LYS A 229 29.61 -1.80 0.17
C LYS A 229 28.53 -2.69 -0.49
N ASN A 230 28.11 -2.38 -1.71
CA ASN A 230 27.04 -3.09 -2.41
C ASN A 230 27.55 -4.20 -3.36
N THR A 231 28.88 -4.36 -3.47
CA THR A 231 29.53 -5.39 -4.30
C THR A 231 29.05 -6.83 -4.00
N MET A 232 28.60 -7.11 -2.78
CA MET A 232 28.08 -8.42 -2.36
C MET A 232 26.63 -8.69 -2.81
N PHE A 233 25.83 -7.65 -3.10
CA PHE A 233 24.41 -7.78 -3.48
C PHE A 233 24.19 -7.91 -4.99
N ILE A 234 25.23 -7.65 -5.78
CA ILE A 234 25.13 -7.55 -7.24
C ILE A 234 25.32 -8.92 -7.93
N SER A 235 25.83 -9.93 -7.22
CA SER A 235 26.27 -11.19 -7.81
C SER A 235 25.34 -12.41 -7.61
N SER A 236 24.04 -12.27 -7.32
CA SER A 236 23.18 -13.45 -7.13
C SER A 236 22.02 -13.57 -8.13
N ASP A 237 22.21 -14.47 -9.11
CA ASP A 237 21.25 -15.50 -9.56
C ASP A 237 19.76 -15.12 -9.74
N SER A 238 19.45 -14.21 -10.67
CA SER A 238 18.09 -14.11 -11.22
C SER A 238 18.02 -14.26 -12.75
N ASN A 239 19.15 -14.40 -13.44
CA ASN A 239 19.20 -14.45 -14.91
C ASN A 239 18.95 -15.86 -15.51
N HIS A 240 18.42 -16.81 -14.73
CA HIS A 240 18.11 -18.16 -15.19
C HIS A 240 16.62 -18.49 -15.04
N ARG A 241 15.80 -17.88 -15.91
CA ARG A 241 14.43 -18.27 -16.30
C ARG A 241 14.01 -17.19 -17.31
N PHE A 242 14.16 -17.38 -18.61
CA PHE A 242 13.42 -18.30 -19.47
C PHE A 242 14.27 -18.73 -20.66
N LYS A 243 14.33 -20.04 -20.91
CA LYS A 243 14.67 -20.65 -22.20
C LYS A 243 13.50 -21.54 -22.59
#